data_AF-A0A814XHW9-F1
#
_entry.id   AF-A0A814XHW9-F1
#
_cell.length_a   1.000
_cell.length_b   1.000
_cell.length_c   1.000
_cell.angle_alpha   90.00
_cell.angle_beta   90.00
_cell.angle_gamma   90.00
#
_symmetry.space_group_name_H-M   'P 1'
#
loop_
_entity.id
_entity.type
_entity.pdbx_description
1 polymer ?
#
loop_
_entity_poly.entity_id
_entity_poly.type
_entity_poly.pdbx_seq_one_letter_code
_entity_poly.pdbx_strand_id
1 'polypeptide(L)'
;MGTETRLENLPNEIFLEILDYLHALDIFSAFGSLNKRISSIFQSTPLRIIISQTHCRNQVDFLSSYLTFHAHQVISIKINDTIRDDTSIISLLFNRHDFINLQFCKFIRIDQSTKLNNVIQRIKNFDKLVSFKIANLNDITMNENDKYELARTIDPIATPSINEDDLPVLTHVISFELKLFVAWNIASIRSYISKYLFPVDLLDGYAWQEMLELYVPF
;
A
#
# COMPACT_ATOMS: atom_id res chain seq x y z
N MET A 1 38.39 1.29 -14.41
CA MET A 1 37.12 2.08 -14.41
C MET A 1 36.05 1.19 -13.83
N GLY A 2 35.39 1.60 -12.75
CA GLY A 2 34.23 0.87 -12.25
C GLY A 2 33.03 1.16 -13.13
N THR A 3 32.37 0.14 -13.66
CA THR A 3 31.04 0.30 -14.27
C THR A 3 30.03 0.48 -13.16
N GLU A 4 29.59 1.72 -12.92
CA GLU A 4 28.49 1.98 -11.99
C GLU A 4 27.23 1.23 -12.48
N THR A 5 26.79 0.25 -11.69
CA THR A 5 25.60 -0.53 -11.99
C THR A 5 24.37 0.33 -11.74
N ARG A 6 23.87 1.00 -12.79
CA ARG A 6 22.63 1.77 -12.72
C ARG A 6 21.43 0.87 -12.46
N LEU A 7 20.50 1.35 -11.65
CA LEU A 7 19.24 0.67 -11.35
C LEU A 7 18.49 0.35 -12.65
N GLU A 8 18.47 1.29 -13.62
CA GLU A 8 17.84 1.10 -14.93
C GLU A 8 18.39 -0.09 -15.76
N ASN A 9 19.53 -0.68 -15.39
CA ASN A 9 20.16 -1.80 -16.10
C ASN A 9 19.86 -3.18 -15.48
N LEU A 10 19.18 -3.27 -14.33
CA LEU A 10 18.84 -4.56 -13.73
C LEU A 10 17.85 -5.36 -14.62
N PRO A 11 17.92 -6.70 -14.66
CA PRO A 11 16.95 -7.54 -15.37
C PRO A 11 15.50 -7.29 -14.91
N ASN A 12 14.53 -7.58 -15.78
CA ASN A 12 13.10 -7.37 -15.47
C ASN A 12 12.66 -8.19 -14.26
N GLU A 13 13.22 -9.38 -14.12
CA GLU A 13 12.94 -10.38 -13.09
C GLU A 13 13.30 -9.84 -11.70
N ILE A 14 14.47 -9.19 -11.59
CA ILE A 14 14.92 -8.54 -10.35
C ILE A 14 14.05 -7.33 -10.01
N PHE A 15 13.56 -6.58 -11.01
CA PHE A 15 12.59 -5.51 -10.77
C PHE A 15 11.27 -6.05 -10.25
N LEU A 16 10.71 -7.11 -10.86
CA LEU A 16 9.48 -7.74 -10.39
C LEU A 16 9.62 -8.23 -8.94
N GLU A 17 10.72 -8.91 -8.62
CA GLU A 17 11.02 -9.35 -7.26
C GLU A 17 11.10 -8.17 -6.27
N ILE A 18 11.73 -7.04 -6.64
CA ILE A 18 11.75 -5.82 -5.79
C ILE A 18 10.33 -5.28 -5.54
N LEU A 19 9.49 -5.23 -6.57
CA LEU A 19 8.13 -4.69 -6.47
C LEU A 19 7.22 -5.58 -5.60
N ASP A 20 7.44 -6.89 -5.61
CA ASP A 20 6.77 -7.87 -4.75
C ASP A 20 7.03 -7.65 -3.24
N TYR A 21 7.95 -6.76 -2.85
CA TYR A 21 8.14 -6.31 -1.46
C TYR A 21 7.63 -4.88 -1.17
N LEU A 22 7.27 -4.09 -2.19
CA LEU A 22 6.85 -2.70 -2.03
C LEU A 22 5.32 -2.52 -2.05
N HIS A 23 4.84 -1.39 -1.51
CA HIS A 23 3.46 -0.94 -1.67
C HIS A 23 3.37 0.19 -2.70
N ALA A 24 2.18 0.39 -3.28
CA ALA A 24 1.94 1.26 -4.43
C ALA A 24 2.53 2.68 -4.29
N LEU A 25 2.45 3.29 -3.10
CA LEU A 25 3.03 4.62 -2.85
C LEU A 25 4.57 4.65 -3.00
N ASP A 26 5.28 3.60 -2.59
CA ASP A 26 6.74 3.50 -2.75
C ASP A 26 7.10 3.26 -4.22
N ILE A 27 6.34 2.40 -4.89
CA ILE A 27 6.50 2.11 -6.32
C ILE A 27 6.34 3.40 -7.14
N PHE A 28 5.25 4.15 -6.92
CA PHE A 28 5.00 5.40 -7.65
C PHE A 28 6.01 6.49 -7.32
N SER A 29 6.40 6.66 -6.04
CA SER A 29 7.33 7.72 -5.64
C SER A 29 8.78 7.47 -6.06
N ALA A 30 9.29 6.24 -5.91
CA ALA A 30 10.68 5.92 -6.24
C ALA A 30 10.89 5.65 -7.74
N PHE A 31 9.87 5.17 -8.47
CA PHE A 31 10.08 4.65 -9.82
C PHE A 31 9.16 5.21 -10.91
N GLY A 32 8.06 5.90 -10.57
CA GLY A 32 7.03 6.33 -11.54
C GLY A 32 7.55 7.15 -12.73
N SER A 33 8.69 7.82 -12.54
CA SER A 33 9.33 8.72 -13.52
C SER A 33 10.61 8.19 -14.16
N LEU A 34 11.07 6.96 -13.87
CA LEU A 34 12.43 6.51 -14.22
C LEU A 34 12.68 6.38 -15.73
N ASN A 35 12.01 5.44 -16.40
CA ASN A 35 12.09 5.26 -17.84
C ASN A 35 10.97 4.35 -18.37
N LYS A 36 10.77 4.35 -19.70
CA LYS A 36 9.70 3.60 -20.38
C LYS A 36 9.69 2.09 -20.12
N ARG A 37 10.86 1.43 -19.94
CA ARG A 37 10.92 -0.01 -19.63
C ARG A 37 10.31 -0.25 -18.25
N ILE A 38 10.72 0.54 -17.27
CA ILE A 38 10.25 0.43 -15.89
C ILE A 38 8.75 0.77 -15.79
N SER A 39 8.28 1.83 -16.48
CA SER A 39 6.84 2.12 -16.59
C SER A 39 6.04 0.96 -17.21
N SER A 40 6.60 0.24 -18.19
CA SER A 40 5.96 -0.93 -18.80
C SER A 40 5.87 -2.13 -17.86
N ILE A 41 6.86 -2.34 -16.99
CA ILE A 41 6.81 -3.39 -15.94
C ILE A 41 5.68 -3.06 -14.95
N PHE A 42 5.51 -1.79 -14.59
CA PHE A 42 4.47 -1.39 -13.65
C PHE A 42 3.06 -1.57 -14.18
N GLN A 43 2.84 -1.46 -15.50
CA GLN A 43 1.54 -1.71 -16.13
C GLN A 43 1.10 -3.18 -16.06
N SER A 44 1.99 -4.12 -15.72
CA SER A 44 1.65 -5.53 -15.46
C SER A 44 1.82 -5.96 -14.00
N THR A 45 2.34 -5.10 -13.12
CA THR A 45 2.62 -5.45 -11.71
C THR A 45 1.35 -5.34 -10.85
N PRO A 46 0.97 -6.38 -10.08
CA PRO A 46 -0.12 -6.29 -9.10
C PRO A 46 0.20 -5.28 -7.98
N LEU A 47 -0.74 -4.40 -7.66
CA LEU A 47 -0.52 -3.33 -6.69
C LEU A 47 -1.14 -3.64 -5.33
N ARG A 48 -0.39 -3.33 -4.28
CA ARG A 48 -0.82 -3.42 -2.88
C ARG A 48 -0.82 -2.03 -2.27
N ILE A 49 -1.95 -1.57 -1.76
CA ILE A 49 -2.07 -0.27 -1.07
C ILE A 49 -1.95 -0.51 0.43
N ILE A 50 -1.06 0.24 1.08
CA ILE A 50 -0.96 0.31 2.54
C ILE A 50 -1.00 1.79 2.92
N ILE A 51 -1.93 2.18 3.80
CA ILE A 51 -2.04 3.53 4.35
C ILE A 51 -2.16 3.42 5.88
N SER A 52 -1.07 3.74 6.57
CA SER A 52 -0.99 3.97 8.01
C SER A 52 -1.26 5.43 8.39
N GLN A 53 -1.57 5.67 9.67
CA GLN A 53 -1.72 7.01 10.29
C GLN A 53 -0.52 7.95 10.09
N THR A 54 0.68 7.40 9.86
CA THR A 54 1.91 8.16 9.62
C THR A 54 1.96 8.86 8.27
N HIS A 55 1.09 8.49 7.31
CA HIS A 55 1.03 9.18 6.02
C HIS A 55 0.38 10.55 6.15
N CYS A 56 0.85 11.52 5.36
CA CYS A 56 0.19 12.80 5.21
C CYS A 56 -0.74 12.81 3.99
N ARG A 57 -1.70 13.74 3.98
CA ARG A 57 -2.67 13.89 2.89
C ARG A 57 -2.02 14.04 1.52
N ASN A 58 -0.90 14.77 1.41
CA ASN A 58 -0.20 14.95 0.13
C ASN A 58 0.28 13.61 -0.47
N GLN A 59 0.70 12.64 0.36
CA GLN A 59 1.07 11.30 -0.10
C GLN A 59 -0.16 10.51 -0.58
N VAL A 60 -1.30 10.67 0.09
CA VAL A 60 -2.56 10.02 -0.26
C VAL A 60 -3.17 10.61 -1.54
N ASP A 61 -3.15 11.93 -1.71
CA ASP A 61 -3.60 12.60 -2.93
C ASP A 61 -2.65 12.29 -4.11
N PHE A 62 -1.33 12.17 -3.88
CA PHE A 62 -0.37 11.66 -4.86
C PHE A 62 -0.69 10.22 -5.29
N LEU A 63 -0.86 9.30 -4.33
CA LEU A 63 -1.27 7.92 -4.59
C LEU A 63 -2.61 7.87 -5.36
N SER A 64 -3.62 8.62 -4.91
CA SER A 64 -4.92 8.74 -5.56
C SER A 64 -4.79 9.23 -7.01
N SER A 65 -3.82 10.11 -7.30
CA SER A 65 -3.63 10.63 -8.65
C SER A 65 -3.13 9.53 -9.60
N TYR A 66 -2.17 8.70 -9.16
CA TYR A 66 -1.70 7.54 -9.94
C TYR A 66 -2.77 6.45 -10.08
N LEU A 67 -3.56 6.20 -9.04
CA LEU A 67 -4.62 5.18 -9.09
C LEU A 67 -5.68 5.44 -10.17
N THR A 68 -5.84 6.67 -10.64
CA THR A 68 -6.69 7.00 -11.81
C THR A 68 -6.41 6.11 -13.03
N PHE A 69 -5.15 5.71 -13.24
CA PHE A 69 -4.73 4.82 -14.33
C PHE A 69 -4.49 3.37 -13.86
N HIS A 70 -4.22 3.18 -12.57
CA HIS A 70 -3.69 1.94 -12.00
C HIS A 70 -4.64 1.21 -11.03
N ALA A 71 -5.84 1.73 -10.74
CA ALA A 71 -6.81 1.12 -9.81
C ALA A 71 -7.21 -0.32 -10.20
N HIS A 72 -7.26 -0.61 -11.50
CA HIS A 72 -7.53 -1.96 -12.01
C HIS A 72 -6.44 -2.99 -11.66
N GLN A 73 -5.25 -2.56 -11.22
CA GLN A 73 -4.16 -3.46 -10.83
C GLN A 73 -4.12 -3.75 -9.32
N VAL A 74 -4.93 -3.04 -8.53
CA VAL A 74 -4.92 -3.15 -7.07
C VAL A 74 -5.54 -4.47 -6.66
N ILE A 75 -4.73 -5.35 -6.05
CA ILE A 75 -5.14 -6.66 -5.54
C ILE A 75 -5.39 -6.63 -4.02
N SER A 76 -4.74 -5.74 -3.28
CA SER A 76 -4.92 -5.63 -1.83
C SER A 76 -4.92 -4.19 -1.33
N ILE A 77 -5.73 -3.92 -0.32
CA ILE A 77 -5.88 -2.62 0.34
C ILE A 77 -5.84 -2.83 1.86
N LYS A 78 -4.91 -2.17 2.55
CA LYS A 78 -4.81 -2.10 4.01
C LYS A 78 -4.84 -0.62 4.44
N ILE A 79 -5.94 -0.16 5.03
CA ILE A 79 -6.17 1.26 5.35
C ILE A 79 -6.41 1.47 6.84
N ASN A 80 -5.82 2.54 7.37
CA ASN A 80 -6.32 3.26 8.54
C ASN A 80 -7.08 4.49 8.02
N ASP A 81 -8.39 4.60 8.29
CA ASP A 81 -9.25 5.61 7.63
C ASP A 81 -8.95 7.06 8.05
N THR A 82 -8.43 7.23 9.27
CA THR A 82 -7.91 8.51 9.78
C THR A 82 -6.39 8.55 9.65
N ILE A 83 -5.90 9.57 8.95
CA ILE A 83 -4.49 10.00 8.98
C ILE A 83 -4.34 11.28 9.84
N ARG A 84 -3.11 11.79 9.98
CA ARG A 84 -2.74 12.89 10.89
C ARG A 84 -3.59 14.18 10.79
N ASP A 85 -4.26 14.44 9.67
CA ASP A 85 -5.08 15.64 9.42
C ASP A 85 -6.59 15.36 9.31
N ASP A 86 -7.06 14.25 9.88
CA ASP A 86 -8.45 13.77 9.87
C ASP A 86 -9.04 13.52 8.45
N THR A 87 -8.20 13.50 7.41
CA THR A 87 -8.62 13.19 6.05
C THR A 87 -9.15 11.77 5.94
N SER A 88 -10.41 11.65 5.51
CA SER A 88 -11.09 10.38 5.25
C SER A 88 -10.49 9.64 4.04
N ILE A 89 -9.62 8.67 4.30
CA ILE A 89 -9.00 7.83 3.26
C ILE A 89 -10.06 7.04 2.50
N ILE A 90 -11.09 6.55 3.19
CA ILE A 90 -12.24 5.84 2.60
C ILE A 90 -13.06 6.71 1.66
N SER A 91 -12.99 8.04 1.78
CA SER A 91 -13.71 8.96 0.88
C SER A 91 -12.88 9.46 -0.30
N LEU A 92 -11.54 9.35 -0.22
CA LEU A 92 -10.61 9.66 -1.29
C LEU A 92 -10.37 8.50 -2.27
N LEU A 93 -10.19 7.27 -1.79
CA LEU A 93 -9.88 6.10 -2.62
C LEU A 93 -11.10 5.53 -3.35
N PHE A 94 -11.97 4.81 -2.65
CA PHE A 94 -13.41 5.06 -2.86
C PHE A 94 -13.61 6.53 -2.46
N ASN A 95 -14.38 7.40 -3.11
CA ASN A 95 -15.32 7.20 -4.21
C ASN A 95 -14.69 7.46 -5.59
N ARG A 96 -13.40 7.83 -5.67
CA ARG A 96 -12.73 8.24 -6.91
C ARG A 96 -12.39 7.06 -7.84
N HIS A 97 -12.12 5.88 -7.27
CA HIS A 97 -11.54 4.74 -7.97
C HIS A 97 -12.39 3.47 -7.81
N ASP A 98 -12.43 2.66 -8.87
CA ASP A 98 -13.13 1.38 -8.89
C ASP A 98 -12.11 0.23 -8.99
N PHE A 99 -11.99 -0.56 -7.93
CA PHE A 99 -10.93 -1.56 -7.76
C PHE A 99 -11.35 -2.93 -8.29
N ILE A 100 -11.45 -3.07 -9.61
CA ILE A 100 -11.99 -4.24 -10.33
C ILE A 100 -11.31 -5.56 -9.94
N ASN A 101 -10.02 -5.54 -9.58
CA ASN A 101 -9.24 -6.74 -9.23
C ASN A 101 -8.96 -6.88 -7.72
N LEU A 102 -9.68 -6.15 -6.86
CA LEU A 102 -9.47 -6.21 -5.42
C LEU A 102 -9.86 -7.58 -4.85
N GLN A 103 -8.89 -8.25 -4.23
CA GLN A 103 -9.05 -9.54 -3.58
C GLN A 103 -9.05 -9.40 -2.05
N PHE A 104 -8.21 -8.53 -1.49
CA PHE A 104 -8.02 -8.42 -0.04
C PHE A 104 -8.25 -6.98 0.43
N CYS A 105 -9.19 -6.78 1.35
CA CYS A 105 -9.48 -5.47 1.92
C CYS A 105 -9.48 -5.52 3.45
N LYS A 106 -8.62 -4.73 4.10
CA LYS A 106 -8.44 -4.70 5.55
C LYS A 106 -8.46 -3.28 6.08
N PHE A 107 -9.46 -2.96 6.89
CA PHE A 107 -9.52 -1.71 7.63
C PHE A 107 -9.02 -1.92 9.05
N ILE A 108 -8.03 -1.13 9.45
CA ILE A 108 -7.51 -1.11 10.83
C ILE A 108 -8.53 -0.38 11.72
N ARG A 109 -9.05 0.74 11.21
CA ARG A 109 -10.01 1.62 11.89
C ARG A 109 -10.89 2.29 10.85
N ILE A 110 -12.17 2.50 11.19
CA ILE A 110 -13.14 3.29 10.42
C ILE A 110 -13.94 4.12 11.41
N ASP A 111 -13.96 5.43 11.24
CA ASP A 111 -14.48 6.35 12.28
C ASP A 111 -15.98 6.63 12.19
N GLN A 112 -16.63 6.21 11.09
CA GLN A 112 -18.01 6.54 10.78
C GLN A 112 -18.72 5.38 10.07
N SER A 113 -19.88 4.97 10.57
CA SER A 113 -20.73 3.92 9.98
C SER A 113 -21.17 4.24 8.54
N THR A 114 -21.44 5.52 8.23
CA THR A 114 -21.78 5.97 6.87
C THR A 114 -20.67 5.70 5.85
N LYS A 115 -19.40 5.90 6.22
CA LYS A 115 -18.24 5.56 5.38
C LYS A 115 -18.16 4.06 5.15
N LEU A 116 -18.33 3.26 6.20
CA LEU A 116 -18.34 1.80 6.12
C LEU A 116 -19.48 1.31 5.22
N ASN A 117 -20.68 1.87 5.32
CA ASN A 117 -21.80 1.53 4.44
C ASN A 117 -21.47 1.81 2.97
N ASN A 118 -20.82 2.94 2.65
CA ASN A 118 -20.39 3.24 1.28
C ASN A 118 -19.36 2.22 0.76
N VAL A 119 -18.44 1.76 1.62
CA VAL A 119 -17.50 0.67 1.28
C VAL A 119 -18.26 -0.64 1.04
N ILE A 120 -19.16 -1.04 1.96
CA ILE A 120 -19.97 -2.26 1.85
C ILE A 120 -20.76 -2.28 0.54
N GLN A 121 -21.39 -1.17 0.14
CA GLN A 121 -22.15 -1.11 -1.12
C GLN A 121 -21.25 -1.19 -2.36
N ARG A 122 -20.00 -0.74 -2.30
CA ARG A 122 -19.04 -0.87 -3.41
C ARG A 122 -18.47 -2.29 -3.50
N ILE A 123 -17.99 -2.85 -2.38
CA ILE A 123 -17.35 -4.19 -2.37
C ILE A 123 -18.31 -5.34 -2.70
N LYS A 124 -19.63 -5.17 -2.47
CA LYS A 124 -20.65 -6.15 -2.88
C LYS A 124 -20.66 -6.47 -4.38
N ASN A 125 -20.12 -5.57 -5.20
CA ASN A 125 -20.02 -5.73 -6.65
C ASN A 125 -18.61 -6.19 -7.09
N PHE A 126 -17.74 -6.60 -6.15
CA PHE A 126 -16.38 -7.06 -6.46
C PHE A 126 -16.35 -8.59 -6.52
N ASP A 127 -16.60 -9.14 -7.71
CA ASP A 127 -16.62 -10.58 -8.00
C ASP A 127 -15.33 -11.34 -7.61
N LYS A 128 -14.24 -10.61 -7.34
CA LYS A 128 -12.91 -11.14 -7.01
C LYS A 128 -12.54 -11.00 -5.53
N LEU A 129 -13.43 -10.49 -4.68
CA LEU A 129 -13.13 -10.26 -3.27
C LEU A 129 -13.03 -11.59 -2.48
N VAL A 130 -11.82 -11.90 -1.99
CA VAL A 130 -11.47 -13.12 -1.24
C VAL A 130 -11.41 -12.86 0.28
N SER A 131 -11.27 -11.60 0.72
CA SER A 131 -11.19 -11.27 2.15
C SER A 131 -11.61 -9.83 2.40
N PHE A 132 -12.54 -9.63 3.33
CA PHE A 132 -12.90 -8.34 3.90
C PHE A 132 -12.80 -8.39 5.42
N LYS A 133 -11.96 -7.53 6.02
CA LYS A 133 -11.69 -7.52 7.46
C LYS A 133 -11.71 -6.11 8.04
N ILE A 134 -12.27 -5.98 9.24
CA ILE A 134 -12.22 -4.76 10.07
C ILE A 134 -11.63 -5.18 11.41
N ALA A 135 -10.48 -4.63 11.80
CA ALA A 135 -9.74 -5.08 12.98
C ALA A 135 -10.47 -4.75 14.29
N ASN A 136 -10.95 -3.50 14.41
CA ASN A 136 -11.61 -3.00 15.61
C ASN A 136 -13.12 -2.78 15.38
N LEU A 137 -13.86 -3.85 15.03
CA LEU A 137 -15.29 -3.72 14.75
C LEU A 137 -16.11 -3.24 15.96
N ASN A 138 -15.68 -3.63 17.17
CA ASN A 138 -16.37 -3.30 18.43
C ASN A 138 -16.42 -1.79 18.74
N ASP A 139 -15.50 -1.00 18.17
CA ASP A 139 -15.43 0.45 18.40
C ASP A 139 -16.39 1.22 17.49
N ILE A 140 -17.01 0.57 16.50
CA ILE A 140 -17.90 1.21 15.52
C ILE A 140 -19.35 1.08 15.96
N THR A 141 -19.99 2.22 16.26
CA THR A 141 -21.42 2.30 16.55
C THR A 141 -22.26 2.14 15.27
N MET A 142 -22.48 0.87 14.89
CA MET A 142 -23.34 0.48 13.77
C MET A 142 -24.76 0.19 14.24
N ASN A 143 -25.77 0.51 13.42
CA ASN A 143 -27.13 0.02 13.64
C ASN A 143 -27.22 -1.49 13.26
N GLU A 144 -28.26 -2.18 13.73
CA GLU A 144 -28.39 -3.63 13.53
C GLU A 144 -28.52 -4.05 12.06
N ASN A 145 -29.09 -3.20 11.20
CA ASN A 145 -29.19 -3.47 9.77
C ASN A 145 -27.80 -3.45 9.10
N ASP A 146 -26.96 -2.48 9.43
CA ASP A 146 -25.60 -2.38 8.90
C ASP A 146 -24.70 -3.50 9.42
N LYS A 147 -24.88 -3.94 10.67
CA LYS A 147 -24.21 -5.14 11.22
C LYS A 147 -24.62 -6.41 10.47
N TYR A 148 -25.92 -6.58 10.20
CA TYR A 148 -26.43 -7.73 9.46
C TYR A 148 -25.91 -7.75 8.02
N GLU A 149 -25.94 -6.62 7.31
CA GLU A 149 -25.40 -6.53 5.95
C GLU A 149 -23.88 -6.69 5.91
N LEU A 150 -23.15 -6.25 6.93
CA LEU A 150 -21.72 -6.53 7.08
C LEU A 150 -21.44 -8.01 7.31
N ALA A 151 -22.12 -8.65 8.27
CA ALA A 151 -21.99 -10.09 8.54
C ALA A 151 -22.31 -10.90 7.27
N ARG A 152 -23.40 -10.57 6.57
CA ARG A 152 -23.77 -11.16 5.27
C ARG A 152 -22.76 -10.86 4.15
N THR A 153 -21.88 -9.86 4.27
CA THR A 153 -20.82 -9.61 3.30
C THR A 153 -19.52 -10.35 3.65
N ILE A 154 -19.31 -10.68 4.94
CA ILE A 154 -18.14 -11.41 5.44
C ILE A 154 -18.37 -12.94 5.41
N ASP A 155 -19.48 -13.43 5.93
CA ASP A 155 -19.79 -14.86 6.13
C ASP A 155 -19.92 -15.71 4.84
N PRO A 156 -20.35 -15.20 3.66
CA PRO A 156 -20.34 -16.01 2.43
C PRO A 156 -18.92 -16.33 1.97
N ILE A 157 -17.93 -15.55 2.40
CA ILE A 157 -16.52 -15.76 2.11
C ILE A 157 -15.97 -16.75 3.15
N ALA A 158 -16.55 -17.94 3.17
CA ALA A 158 -16.11 -19.05 4.01
C ALA A 158 -14.64 -19.36 3.68
N THR A 159 -13.75 -19.02 4.60
CA THR A 159 -12.30 -19.12 4.41
C THR A 159 -11.85 -20.58 4.32
N PRO A 160 -11.25 -21.03 3.20
CA PRO A 160 -10.09 -21.89 3.36
C PRO A 160 -9.08 -21.12 4.20
N SER A 161 -8.51 -21.75 5.23
CA SER A 161 -7.54 -21.14 6.14
C SER A 161 -6.17 -20.94 5.47
N ILE A 162 -6.12 -20.02 4.51
CA ILE A 162 -4.88 -19.48 3.95
C ILE A 162 -4.49 -18.35 4.89
N ASN A 163 -3.37 -18.49 5.63
CA ASN A 163 -2.88 -17.37 6.42
C ASN A 163 -2.53 -16.20 5.48
N GLU A 164 -2.78 -14.97 5.90
CA GLU A 164 -2.36 -13.78 5.12
C GLU A 164 -0.83 -13.74 4.91
N ASP A 165 -0.08 -14.47 5.76
CA ASP A 165 1.37 -14.64 5.70
C ASP A 165 1.83 -15.85 4.84
N ASP A 166 0.91 -16.73 4.41
CA ASP A 166 1.18 -17.94 3.59
C ASP A 166 0.94 -17.74 2.08
N LEU A 167 0.66 -16.51 1.64
CA LEU A 167 0.84 -16.15 0.22
C LEU A 167 2.31 -16.45 -0.16
N PRO A 168 2.59 -17.10 -1.30
CA PRO A 168 3.85 -17.79 -1.53
C PRO A 168 5.06 -16.84 -1.64
N VAL A 169 5.62 -16.47 -0.48
CA VAL A 169 6.99 -16.02 -0.36
C VAL A 169 7.86 -17.24 -0.59
N LEU A 170 8.36 -17.38 -1.83
CA LEU A 170 9.27 -18.46 -2.23
C LEU A 170 10.55 -18.41 -1.37
N THR A 171 10.55 -19.21 -0.30
CA THR A 171 11.44 -19.07 0.83
C THR A 171 12.54 -20.14 0.80
N HIS A 172 13.81 -19.72 0.74
CA HIS A 172 14.46 -19.22 1.95
C HIS A 172 15.94 -18.84 1.73
N VAL A 173 16.64 -19.49 0.79
CA VAL A 173 18.11 -19.38 0.69
C VAL A 173 18.58 -18.06 0.07
N ILE A 174 17.86 -17.50 -0.90
CA ILE A 174 18.20 -16.22 -1.55
C ILE A 174 17.88 -15.01 -0.65
N SER A 175 16.94 -15.17 0.30
CA SER A 175 16.33 -14.03 0.98
C SER A 175 17.26 -13.20 1.87
N PHE A 176 18.40 -13.72 2.33
CA PHE A 176 19.29 -12.98 3.23
C PHE A 176 20.19 -11.99 2.47
N GLU A 177 20.82 -12.43 1.38
CA GLU A 177 21.64 -11.56 0.53
C GLU A 177 20.79 -10.53 -0.21
N LEU A 178 19.61 -10.92 -0.70
CA LEU A 178 18.70 -10.00 -1.39
C LEU A 178 18.06 -9.00 -0.41
N LYS A 179 17.75 -9.36 0.85
CA LYS A 179 17.37 -8.38 1.90
C LYS A 179 18.49 -7.39 2.21
N LEU A 180 19.75 -7.84 2.29
CA LEU A 180 20.89 -6.94 2.47
C LEU A 180 21.06 -6.00 1.27
N PHE A 181 20.99 -6.52 0.04
CA PHE A 181 21.11 -5.72 -1.19
C PHE A 181 19.95 -4.74 -1.39
N VAL A 182 18.72 -5.13 -1.04
CA VAL A 182 17.53 -4.26 -1.07
C VAL A 182 17.55 -3.25 0.07
N ALA A 183 17.97 -3.61 1.28
CA ALA A 183 18.14 -2.63 2.37
C ALA A 183 19.23 -1.60 2.03
N TRP A 184 20.35 -2.04 1.42
CA TRP A 184 21.41 -1.14 0.96
C TRP A 184 20.93 -0.24 -0.17
N ASN A 185 20.23 -0.77 -1.17
CA ASN A 185 19.61 0.05 -2.23
C ASN A 185 18.51 0.97 -1.70
N ILE A 186 17.67 0.56 -0.75
CA ILE A 186 16.67 1.44 -0.12
C ILE A 186 17.38 2.55 0.66
N ALA A 187 18.49 2.28 1.34
CA ALA A 187 19.30 3.32 1.98
C ALA A 187 19.93 4.27 0.95
N SER A 188 20.43 3.76 -0.17
CA SER A 188 20.95 4.58 -1.28
C SER A 188 19.87 5.41 -1.99
N ILE A 189 18.68 4.83 -2.22
CA ILE A 189 17.50 5.50 -2.80
C ILE A 189 16.96 6.55 -1.82
N ARG A 190 16.86 6.25 -0.52
CA ARG A 190 16.52 7.23 0.53
C ARG A 190 17.54 8.37 0.59
N SER A 191 18.83 8.07 0.53
CA SER A 191 19.90 9.07 0.46
C SER A 191 19.80 9.94 -0.80
N TYR A 192 19.50 9.34 -1.96
CA TYR A 192 19.27 10.05 -3.21
C TYR A 192 18.03 10.96 -3.15
N ILE A 193 16.90 10.46 -2.63
CA ILE A 193 15.67 11.23 -2.43
C ILE A 193 15.91 12.39 -1.45
N SER A 194 16.58 12.13 -0.31
CA SER A 194 16.94 13.15 0.68
C SER A 194 17.93 14.20 0.18
N LYS A 195 18.68 13.90 -0.89
CA LYS A 195 19.72 14.79 -1.44
C LYS A 195 19.24 15.58 -2.66
N TYR A 196 18.24 15.07 -3.39
CA TYR A 196 17.82 15.63 -4.69
C TYR A 196 16.32 15.92 -4.84
N LEU A 197 15.44 15.41 -3.96
CA LEU A 197 13.99 15.59 -4.06
C LEU A 197 13.36 16.39 -2.90
N PHE A 198 14.07 16.53 -1.77
CA PHE A 198 13.70 17.45 -0.68
C PHE A 198 14.90 18.33 -0.34
N PRO A 199 14.85 19.65 -0.55
CA PRO A 199 15.90 20.54 -0.03
C PRO A 199 15.86 20.50 1.51
N VAL A 200 17.04 20.31 2.10
CA VAL A 200 17.24 20.11 3.55
C VAL A 200 16.76 21.31 4.39
N ASP A 201 16.62 22.48 3.76
CA ASP A 201 16.26 23.77 4.37
C ASP A 201 14.78 23.86 4.85
N LEU A 202 13.98 22.80 4.69
CA LEU A 202 12.54 22.76 4.98
C LEU A 202 12.12 21.76 6.08
N LEU A 203 13.09 21.12 6.75
CA LEU A 203 12.82 20.19 7.87
C LEU A 203 13.68 20.55 9.09
N ASP A 204 13.06 21.18 10.09
CA ASP A 204 13.66 21.36 11.41
C ASP A 204 14.14 20.02 11.99
N GLY A 205 15.32 20.03 12.62
CA GLY A 205 16.10 18.82 12.94
C GLY A 205 15.40 17.78 13.84
N TYR A 206 14.30 18.14 14.51
CA TYR A 206 13.48 17.21 15.29
C TYR A 206 12.74 16.17 14.44
N ALA A 207 12.32 16.52 13.22
CA ALA A 207 11.52 15.60 12.37
C ALA A 207 12.31 14.37 11.90
N TRP A 208 13.64 14.48 11.80
CA TRP A 208 14.51 13.37 11.39
C TRP A 208 14.70 12.31 12.48
N GLN A 209 14.67 12.71 13.75
CA GLN A 209 14.95 11.80 14.87
C GLN A 209 13.72 10.91 15.16
N GLU A 210 12.51 11.47 15.14
CA GLU A 210 11.25 10.70 15.23
C GLU A 210 11.06 9.74 14.04
N MET A 211 11.50 10.12 12.82
CA MET A 211 11.45 9.22 11.66
C MET A 211 12.40 8.03 11.75
N LEU A 212 13.51 8.15 12.47
CA LEU A 212 14.48 7.05 12.65
C LEU A 212 13.97 6.03 13.68
N GLU A 213 13.38 6.48 14.79
CA GLU A 213 12.83 5.61 15.83
C GLU A 213 11.60 4.81 15.36
N LEU A 214 10.85 5.31 14.37
CA LEU A 214 9.68 4.63 13.79
C LEU A 214 10.01 3.49 12.80
N TYR A 215 11.25 3.37 12.31
CA TYR A 215 11.59 2.48 11.19
C TYR A 215 12.79 1.54 11.42
N VAL A 216 13.46 1.62 12.58
CA VAL A 216 14.48 0.65 12.99
C VAL A 216 14.19 0.22 14.44
N PRO A 217 13.54 -0.93 14.68
CA PRO A 217 13.38 -1.44 16.03
C PRO A 217 14.71 -2.00 16.55
N PHE A 218 15.07 -1.57 17.76
CA PHE A 218 15.91 -2.33 18.68
C PHE A 218 15.03 -3.17 19.60
#